data_AF-A0A6C0ASQ7-F1
#
_entry.id   AF-A0A6C0ASQ7-F1
#
_cell.length_a   1.000
_cell.length_b   1.000
_cell.length_c   1.000
_cell.angle_alpha   90.00
_cell.angle_beta   90.00
_cell.angle_gamma   90.00
#
_symmetry.space_group_name_H-M   'P 1'
#
loop_
_entity.id
_entity.type
_entity.pdbx_description
1 polymer ?
#
loop_
_entity_poly.entity_id
_entity_poly.type
_entity_poly.pdbx_seq_one_letter_code
_entity_poly.pdbx_strand_id
1 'polypeptide(L)'
;MSSAEGVSSRLIGQVKWFNNKAGYGFVTVRDGEYADKDIFAHFSALRVPPTQYKYLMEGEYVEFDLVKTEGGKYEYQATDISGIKGGGLMCEVRNANRQVSVRDPESRPQTSQRRYKVPKEGSSAGDEGFTTPVRRSRPNNRLRKNPTPTPSEQA
;
A
#
# COMPACT_ATOMS: atom_id res chain seq x y z
N MET A 1 -26.72 5.99 27.46
CA MET A 1 -25.54 6.04 26.56
C MET A 1 -26.08 6.01 25.15
N SER A 2 -25.97 7.13 24.42
CA SER A 2 -26.64 7.38 23.15
C SER A 2 -26.19 6.40 22.08
N SER A 3 -27.12 5.57 21.59
CA SER A 3 -26.93 4.81 20.35
C SER A 3 -27.13 5.78 19.19
N ALA A 4 -26.06 6.11 18.48
CA ALA A 4 -26.19 6.74 17.18
C ALA A 4 -26.74 5.66 16.23
N GLU A 5 -27.97 5.81 15.76
CA GLU A 5 -28.52 5.00 14.66
C GLU A 5 -27.82 5.39 13.36
N GLY A 6 -26.59 4.90 13.19
CA GLY A 6 -25.87 4.91 11.93
C GLY A 6 -26.12 3.60 11.18
N VAL A 7 -26.28 3.68 9.86
CA VAL A 7 -26.46 2.51 8.98
C VAL A 7 -25.19 1.66 9.00
N SER A 8 -25.08 0.72 9.94
CA SER A 8 -23.91 -0.16 10.16
C SER A 8 -23.76 -1.27 9.10
N SER A 9 -23.82 -0.89 7.83
CA SER A 9 -23.48 -1.78 6.71
C SER A 9 -22.00 -1.63 6.40
N ARG A 10 -21.26 -2.75 6.42
CA ARG A 10 -19.88 -2.82 5.93
C ARG A 10 -19.87 -2.66 4.43
N LEU A 11 -19.31 -1.56 3.95
CA LEU A 11 -19.22 -1.22 2.54
C LEU A 11 -17.77 -1.27 2.09
N ILE A 12 -17.58 -1.60 0.83
CA ILE A 12 -16.27 -1.54 0.18
C ILE A 12 -16.18 -0.24 -0.61
N GLY A 13 -15.09 0.49 -0.41
CA GLY A 13 -14.80 1.68 -1.19
C GLY A 13 -13.35 1.78 -1.58
N GLN A 14 -13.08 2.73 -2.47
CA GLN A 14 -11.76 3.07 -2.94
C GLN A 14 -11.39 4.44 -2.40
N VAL A 15 -10.19 4.56 -1.84
CA VAL A 15 -9.67 5.83 -1.35
C VAL A 15 -9.46 6.78 -2.52
N LYS A 16 -10.21 7.88 -2.54
CA LYS A 16 -10.12 8.91 -3.59
C LYS A 16 -8.89 9.77 -3.40
N TRP A 17 -8.69 10.22 -2.16
CA TRP A 17 -7.48 10.93 -1.74
C TRP A 17 -7.42 10.94 -0.21
N PHE A 18 -6.21 11.03 0.33
CA PHE A 18 -5.98 11.16 1.77
C PHE A 18 -4.82 12.11 2.02
N ASN A 19 -5.04 13.11 2.88
CA ASN A 19 -4.00 14.04 3.29
C ASN A 19 -3.32 13.52 4.56
N ASN A 20 -2.14 12.94 4.41
CA ASN A 20 -1.36 12.39 5.52
C ASN A 20 -1.07 13.43 6.61
N LYS A 21 -0.79 14.69 6.23
CA LYS A 21 -0.46 15.75 7.19
C LYS A 21 -1.66 16.17 8.01
N ALA A 22 -2.82 16.28 7.36
CA ALA A 22 -4.04 16.74 8.01
C ALA A 22 -4.86 15.60 8.65
N GLY A 23 -4.59 14.35 8.24
CA GLY A 23 -5.23 13.15 8.80
C GLY A 23 -6.67 12.92 8.33
N TYR A 24 -7.09 13.53 7.22
CA TYR A 24 -8.42 13.34 6.64
C TYR A 24 -8.35 13.08 5.14
N GLY A 25 -9.40 12.47 4.62
CA GLY A 25 -9.55 12.16 3.21
C GLY A 25 -10.99 11.82 2.84
N PHE A 26 -11.15 11.36 1.61
CA PHE A 26 -12.43 10.88 1.10
C PHE A 26 -12.26 9.50 0.47
N VAL A 27 -13.27 8.68 0.66
CA VAL A 27 -13.36 7.33 0.11
C VAL A 27 -14.63 7.28 -0.73
N THR A 28 -14.51 6.86 -1.97
CA THR A 28 -15.65 6.67 -2.87
C THR A 28 -16.14 5.23 -2.72
N VAL A 29 -17.40 5.05 -2.36
CA VAL A 29 -18.02 3.72 -2.23
C VAL A 29 -18.07 3.05 -3.61
N ARG A 30 -17.72 1.76 -3.67
CA ARG A 30 -17.74 0.95 -4.90
C ARG A 30 -18.82 -0.11 -4.92
N ASP A 31 -19.44 -0.39 -3.78
CA ASP A 31 -20.42 -1.45 -3.61
C ASP A 31 -21.65 -0.97 -2.81
N GLY A 32 -22.82 -1.55 -3.10
CA GLY A 32 -24.08 -1.27 -2.39
C GLY A 32 -24.88 -0.06 -2.90
N GLU A 33 -25.87 0.36 -2.10
CA GLU A 33 -26.82 1.44 -2.44
C GLU A 33 -26.15 2.83 -2.53
N TYR A 34 -25.00 2.98 -1.89
CA TYR A 34 -24.25 4.24 -1.82
C TYR A 34 -23.11 4.31 -2.84
N ALA A 35 -23.11 3.46 -3.88
CA ALA A 35 -22.10 3.48 -4.93
C ALA A 35 -21.87 4.90 -5.50
N ASP A 36 -20.59 5.22 -5.75
CA ASP A 36 -20.11 6.51 -6.25
C ASP A 36 -20.32 7.72 -5.31
N LYS A 37 -20.79 7.52 -4.08
CA LYS A 37 -20.80 8.58 -3.06
C LYS A 37 -19.43 8.72 -2.40
N ASP A 38 -19.03 9.98 -2.20
CA ASP A 38 -17.82 10.34 -1.47
C ASP A 38 -18.13 10.41 0.04
N ILE A 39 -17.47 9.55 0.81
CA ILE A 39 -17.63 9.43 2.26
C ILE A 39 -16.41 10.05 2.95
N PHE A 40 -16.67 10.84 3.99
CA PHE A 40 -15.61 11.47 4.76
C PHE A 40 -14.86 10.44 5.61
N ALA A 41 -13.53 10.39 5.49
CA ALA A 41 -12.67 9.50 6.25
C ALA A 41 -11.68 10.28 7.11
N HIS A 42 -11.52 9.88 8.37
CA HIS A 42 -10.63 10.52 9.34
C HIS A 42 -9.67 9.50 9.96
N PHE A 43 -8.45 9.92 10.32
CA PHE A 43 -7.43 9.05 10.91
C PHE A 43 -7.89 8.36 12.21
N SER A 44 -8.83 8.97 12.94
CA SER A 44 -9.39 8.38 14.17
C SER A 44 -10.24 7.15 13.89
N ALA A 45 -10.84 7.06 12.70
CA ALA A 45 -11.68 5.94 12.28
C ALA A 45 -10.88 4.76 11.72
N LEU A 46 -9.59 4.95 11.43
CA LEU A 46 -8.70 3.87 10.99
C LEU A 46 -8.41 2.92 12.14
N ARG A 47 -8.69 1.62 11.92
CA ARG A 47 -8.46 0.52 12.85
C ARG A 47 -6.99 0.09 12.89
N VAL A 48 -6.12 1.07 13.16
CA VAL A 48 -4.65 0.91 13.20
C VAL A 48 -4.15 1.14 14.63
N PRO A 49 -3.15 0.36 15.12
CA PRO A 49 -2.57 0.57 16.44
C PRO A 49 -1.98 1.99 16.61
N PRO A 50 -2.07 2.59 17.81
CA PRO A 50 -1.63 3.96 18.06
C PRO A 50 -0.11 4.16 17.93
N THR A 51 0.66 3.08 17.93
CA THR A 51 2.12 3.09 17.74
C THR A 51 2.54 3.33 16.30
N GLN A 52 1.59 3.27 15.35
CA GLN A 52 1.87 3.39 13.93
C GLN A 52 1.27 4.66 13.35
N TYR A 53 2.03 5.30 12.45
CA TYR A 53 1.51 6.42 11.69
C TYR A 53 0.39 5.96 10.74
N LYS A 54 -0.78 6.57 10.88
CA LYS A 54 -2.01 6.20 10.15
C LYS A 54 -2.09 6.99 8.85
N TYR A 55 -2.11 6.28 7.72
CA TYR A 55 -2.34 6.86 6.40
C TYR A 55 -3.05 5.86 5.50
N LEU A 56 -3.74 6.38 4.49
CA LEU A 56 -4.35 5.60 3.41
C LEU A 56 -3.65 5.95 2.11
N MET A 57 -3.48 4.98 1.21
CA MET A 57 -2.98 5.26 -0.12
C MET A 57 -4.13 5.55 -1.08
N GLU A 58 -3.91 6.48 -2.00
CA GLU A 58 -4.84 6.73 -3.09
C GLU A 58 -5.04 5.46 -3.93
N GLY A 59 -6.29 5.15 -4.27
CA GLY A 59 -6.67 3.96 -5.01
C GLY A 59 -6.75 2.67 -4.17
N GLU A 60 -6.39 2.70 -2.89
CA GLU A 60 -6.49 1.55 -1.98
C GLU A 60 -7.96 1.15 -1.78
N TYR A 61 -8.23 -0.15 -1.83
CA TYR A 61 -9.55 -0.69 -1.50
C TYR A 61 -9.62 -0.96 -0.01
N VAL A 62 -10.65 -0.39 0.63
CA VAL A 62 -10.87 -0.47 2.07
C VAL A 62 -12.32 -0.87 2.36
N GLU A 63 -12.51 -1.50 3.50
CA GLU A 63 -13.80 -1.85 4.06
C GLU A 63 -14.09 -0.94 5.25
N PHE A 64 -15.29 -0.38 5.32
CA PHE A 64 -15.68 0.55 6.37
C PHE A 64 -17.18 0.53 6.63
N ASP A 65 -17.58 1.01 7.81
CA ASP A 65 -18.98 1.22 8.18
C ASP A 65 -19.39 2.66 7.87
N LEU A 66 -20.58 2.84 7.31
CA LEU A 66 -21.11 4.16 6.95
C LEU A 66 -22.01 4.72 8.05
N VAL A 67 -21.59 5.81 8.68
CA VAL A 67 -22.36 6.46 9.74
C VAL A 67 -22.88 7.80 9.25
N LYS A 68 -24.20 7.97 9.30
CA LYS A 68 -24.84 9.26 9.03
C LYS A 68 -24.64 10.18 10.24
N THR A 69 -24.07 11.36 10.02
CA THR A 69 -23.85 12.35 11.08
C THR A 69 -24.88 13.46 10.97
N GLU A 70 -25.77 13.60 11.95
CA GLU A 70 -26.72 14.71 11.99
C GLU A 70 -26.03 15.95 12.59
N GLY A 71 -25.84 17.00 11.78
CA GLY A 71 -25.22 18.27 12.21
C GLY A 71 -23.71 18.35 12.03
N GLY A 72 -23.09 17.36 11.38
CA GLY A 72 -21.68 17.42 10.98
C GLY A 72 -21.45 18.24 9.71
N LYS A 73 -20.18 18.56 9.41
CA LYS A 73 -19.79 19.21 8.15
C LYS A 73 -20.09 18.35 6.90
N TYR A 74 -20.19 17.04 7.10
CA TYR A 74 -20.46 16.06 6.05
C TYR A 74 -21.60 15.15 6.51
N GLU A 75 -22.50 14.78 5.58
CA GLU A 75 -23.67 13.93 5.87
C GLU A 75 -23.27 12.49 6.27
N TYR A 76 -22.20 11.97 5.68
CA TYR A 76 -21.70 10.62 5.93
C TYR A 76 -20.24 10.61 6.36
N GLN A 77 -19.94 9.79 7.35
CA GLN A 77 -18.61 9.52 7.87
C GLN A 77 -18.33 8.02 7.87
N ALA A 78 -17.11 7.64 7.48
CA ALA A 78 -16.63 6.27 7.57
C ALA A 78 -16.09 5.97 8.97
N THR A 79 -16.49 4.84 9.55
CA THR A 79 -16.01 4.29 10.83
C THR A 79 -15.47 2.86 10.63
N ASP A 80 -14.64 2.37 11.57
CA ASP A 80 -13.99 1.05 11.50
C ASP A 80 -13.27 0.75 10.16
N ILE A 81 -12.51 1.72 9.65
CA ILE A 81 -11.81 1.58 8.36
C ILE A 81 -10.72 0.52 8.50
N SER A 82 -10.81 -0.52 7.68
CA SER A 82 -9.90 -1.67 7.62
C SER A 82 -9.64 -2.11 6.17
N GLY A 83 -8.70 -3.02 5.96
CA GLY A 83 -8.45 -3.59 4.64
C GLY A 83 -9.55 -4.57 4.23
N ILE A 84 -9.70 -4.79 2.92
CA ILE A 84 -10.72 -5.68 2.37
C ILE A 84 -10.74 -7.07 3.03
N LYS A 85 -11.93 -7.59 3.33
CA LYS A 85 -12.13 -8.93 3.92
C LYS A 85 -11.39 -9.11 5.25
N GLY A 86 -11.28 -8.04 6.04
CA GLY A 86 -10.52 -8.04 7.30
C GLY A 86 -9.00 -8.10 7.12
N GLY A 87 -8.49 -7.76 5.94
CA GLY A 87 -7.07 -7.56 5.71
C GLY A 87 -6.53 -6.35 6.46
N GLY A 88 -5.21 -6.32 6.67
CA GLY A 88 -4.55 -5.12 7.21
C GLY A 88 -4.52 -4.02 6.15
N LEU A 89 -4.59 -2.76 6.61
CA LEU A 89 -4.36 -1.61 5.73
C LEU A 89 -2.92 -1.61 5.24
N MET A 90 -2.66 -1.02 4.07
CA MET A 90 -1.32 -1.06 3.47
C MET A 90 -0.28 -0.33 4.33
N CYS A 91 -0.71 0.63 5.16
CA CYS A 91 0.14 1.25 6.17
C CYS A 91 0.60 0.26 7.27
N GLU A 92 -0.21 -0.74 7.61
CA GLU A 92 0.07 -1.79 8.61
C GLU A 92 0.98 -2.89 8.09
N VAL A 93 0.74 -3.35 6.85
CA VAL A 93 1.48 -4.46 6.24
C VAL A 93 2.99 -4.19 6.20
N ARG A 94 3.39 -2.93 6.05
CA ARG A 94 4.81 -2.54 6.00
C ARG A 94 5.50 -2.68 7.36
N ASN A 95 4.78 -2.47 8.45
CA ASN A 95 5.31 -2.64 9.81
C ASN A 95 5.30 -4.12 10.22
N ALA A 96 4.25 -4.88 9.86
CA ALA A 96 4.17 -6.31 10.10
C ALA A 96 5.36 -7.07 9.47
N ASN A 97 5.67 -6.79 8.21
CA ASN A 97 6.82 -7.42 7.52
C ASN A 97 8.18 -7.04 8.12
N ARG A 98 8.31 -5.84 8.71
CA ARG A 98 9.54 -5.44 9.42
C ARG A 98 9.75 -6.31 10.65
N GLN A 99 8.71 -6.62 11.40
CA GLN A 99 8.81 -7.47 12.60
C GLN A 99 9.13 -8.93 12.26
N VAL A 100 8.64 -9.45 11.12
CA VAL A 100 8.97 -10.80 10.65
C VAL A 100 10.44 -10.92 10.26
N SER A 101 11.06 -9.86 9.72
CA SER A 101 12.46 -9.89 9.30
C SER A 101 13.50 -9.90 10.44
N VAL A 102 13.07 -9.75 11.70
CA VAL A 102 13.96 -9.68 12.88
C VAL A 102 13.86 -10.94 13.76
N ARG A 103 13.00 -11.90 13.42
CA ARG A 103 12.90 -13.17 14.16
C ARG A 103 13.62 -14.28 13.40
N ASP A 104 14.79 -14.63 13.94
CA ASP A 104 15.56 -15.85 13.71
C ASP A 104 16.26 -16.03 12.34
N PRO A 105 17.61 -15.92 12.27
CA PRO A 105 18.37 -16.36 11.09
C PRO A 105 18.30 -17.89 10.86
N GLU A 106 17.79 -18.67 11.82
CA GLU A 106 17.72 -20.15 11.79
C GLU A 106 16.47 -20.68 11.08
N SER A 107 15.41 -19.88 10.91
CA SER A 107 14.13 -20.33 10.35
C SER A 107 13.95 -19.95 8.87
N ARG A 108 15.05 -19.65 8.17
CA ARG A 108 15.06 -19.60 6.70
C ARG A 108 14.60 -20.96 6.18
N PRO A 109 13.42 -21.10 5.56
CA PRO A 109 13.04 -22.36 4.98
C PRO A 109 14.09 -22.71 3.94
N GLN A 110 14.79 -23.82 4.16
CA GLN A 110 15.67 -24.46 3.19
C GLN A 110 14.83 -25.05 2.04
N THR A 111 13.74 -24.39 1.65
CA THR A 111 13.15 -24.60 0.34
C THR A 111 14.10 -23.95 -0.63
N SER A 112 15.02 -24.80 -1.11
CA SER A 112 15.57 -24.82 -2.46
C SER A 112 15.09 -23.62 -3.28
N GLN A 113 15.94 -22.76 -3.80
CA GLN A 113 16.62 -23.04 -5.06
C GLN A 113 15.86 -23.96 -6.04
N ARG A 114 14.53 -24.02 -6.04
CA ARG A 114 13.76 -24.17 -7.26
C ARG A 114 13.77 -22.82 -7.94
N ARG A 115 14.97 -22.48 -8.41
CA ARG A 115 15.16 -21.74 -9.64
C ARG A 115 14.18 -22.39 -10.62
N TYR A 116 13.12 -21.70 -11.02
CA TYR A 116 12.28 -22.18 -12.11
C TYR A 116 13.23 -22.44 -13.28
N LYS A 117 13.51 -23.71 -13.53
CA LYS A 117 14.25 -24.14 -14.71
C LYS A 117 13.21 -24.02 -15.82
N VAL A 118 13.28 -22.90 -16.54
CA VAL A 118 12.46 -22.67 -17.73
C VAL A 118 12.60 -23.91 -18.62
N PRO A 119 11.53 -24.65 -18.90
CA PRO A 119 11.59 -25.73 -19.88
C PRO A 119 11.83 -25.08 -21.25
N LYS A 120 12.89 -25.48 -21.97
CA LYS A 120 12.97 -25.22 -23.41
C LYS A 120 12.09 -26.27 -24.08
N GLU A 121 10.89 -25.89 -24.50
CA GLU A 121 10.08 -26.68 -25.42
C GLU A 121 10.74 -26.60 -26.81
N GLY A 122 10.99 -27.78 -27.39
CA GLY A 122 11.71 -27.93 -28.63
C GLY A 122 10.85 -27.65 -29.85
N SER A 123 11.50 -27.40 -30.98
CA SER A 123 11.04 -27.79 -32.31
C SER A 123 12.24 -27.82 -33.24
N SER A 124 12.52 -29.02 -33.75
CA SER A 124 13.29 -29.35 -34.95
C SER A 124 13.12 -28.34 -36.10
N ALA A 125 14.10 -28.06 -36.94
CA ALA A 125 15.01 -29.01 -37.55
C ALA A 125 16.22 -28.26 -38.13
N GLY A 126 17.44 -28.53 -37.66
CA GLY A 126 18.50 -27.57 -37.95
C GLY A 126 18.17 -26.17 -37.41
N ASP A 127 19.09 -25.26 -37.69
CA ASP A 127 19.16 -23.87 -37.21
C ASP A 127 19.12 -23.71 -35.68
N GLU A 128 20.26 -23.97 -35.04
CA GLU A 128 20.39 -24.13 -33.59
C GLU A 128 20.50 -22.77 -32.88
N GLY A 129 19.34 -22.13 -32.70
CA GLY A 129 19.21 -20.80 -32.11
C GLY A 129 19.41 -20.70 -30.59
N PHE A 130 20.08 -19.59 -30.22
CA PHE A 130 19.94 -18.77 -29.01
C PHE A 130 20.74 -19.14 -27.74
N THR A 131 21.92 -18.51 -27.69
CA THR A 131 22.78 -18.13 -26.55
C THR A 131 22.02 -17.80 -25.25
N THR A 132 22.37 -18.48 -24.16
CA THR A 132 22.06 -18.04 -22.79
C THR A 132 22.77 -16.72 -22.48
N PRO A 133 22.10 -15.69 -21.90
CA PRO A 133 22.75 -14.46 -21.53
C PRO A 133 23.69 -14.69 -20.33
N VAL A 134 24.98 -14.45 -20.54
CA VAL A 134 26.00 -14.37 -19.48
C VAL A 134 25.63 -13.23 -18.53
N ARG A 135 25.39 -13.57 -17.27
CA ARG A 135 25.12 -12.64 -16.17
C ARG A 135 26.41 -11.85 -15.88
N ARG A 136 26.63 -10.71 -16.54
CA ARG A 136 27.74 -9.81 -16.20
C ARG A 136 27.52 -9.24 -14.81
N SER A 137 28.43 -9.55 -13.88
CA SER A 137 28.56 -8.89 -12.59
C SER A 137 28.73 -7.38 -12.80
N ARG A 138 27.83 -6.58 -12.24
CA ARG A 138 27.97 -5.12 -12.23
C ARG A 138 29.16 -4.75 -11.33
N PRO A 139 30.16 -3.99 -11.80
CA PRO A 139 31.21 -3.49 -10.93
C PRO A 139 30.69 -2.35 -10.04
N ASN A 140 31.19 -2.33 -8.80
CA ASN A 140 30.96 -1.31 -7.78
C ASN A 140 31.32 0.08 -8.30
N ASN A 141 30.34 0.98 -8.44
CA ASN A 141 30.64 2.40 -8.68
C ASN A 141 30.67 3.16 -7.35
N ARG A 142 31.85 3.18 -6.75
CA ARG A 142 32.20 3.95 -5.56
C ARG A 142 32.51 5.38 -6.00
N LEU A 143 31.71 6.32 -5.51
CA LEU A 143 32.08 7.71 -5.17
C LEU A 143 32.64 8.60 -6.30
N ARG A 144 31.82 9.55 -6.80
CA ARG A 144 32.34 10.88 -7.18
C ARG A 144 31.46 11.99 -6.61
N LYS A 145 32.17 12.90 -5.95
CA LYS A 145 31.72 14.06 -5.18
C LYS A 145 31.09 15.09 -6.13
N ASN A 146 30.02 15.74 -5.69
CA ASN A 146 29.48 16.93 -6.37
C ASN A 146 30.46 18.11 -6.17
N PRO A 147 30.97 18.74 -7.23
CA PRO A 147 31.63 20.03 -7.08
C PRO A 147 30.58 21.16 -7.04
N THR A 148 30.64 21.96 -6.00
CA THR A 148 30.03 23.29 -5.89
C THR A 148 30.65 24.25 -6.91
N PRO A 149 29.88 25.09 -7.63
CA PRO A 149 30.45 26.27 -8.28
C PRO A 149 30.43 27.47 -7.33
N THR A 150 31.62 28.02 -7.04
CA THR A 150 31.86 29.34 -6.42
C THR A 150 32.10 30.40 -7.51
N PRO A 151 32.05 31.71 -7.18
CA PRO A 151 31.40 32.75 -7.99
C PRO A 151 32.30 33.37 -9.07
N SER A 152 31.70 33.83 -10.15
CA SER A 152 32.33 34.70 -11.14
C SER A 152 32.25 36.16 -10.69
N GLU A 153 33.42 36.73 -10.46
CA GLU A 153 33.69 38.09 -10.05
C GLU A 153 33.92 39.01 -11.27
N GLN A 154 33.35 40.23 -11.20
CA GLN A 154 33.71 41.48 -11.88
C GLN A 154 33.60 41.61 -13.43
N ALA A 155 32.72 42.53 -13.85
CA ALA A 155 33.11 43.77 -14.53
C ALA A 155 32.11 44.89 -14.16
#